data_AF-A0A9X4QPK2-F1
#
_entry.id   AF-A0A9X4QPK2-F1
#
_cell.length_a   1.000
_cell.length_b   1.000
_cell.length_c   1.000
_cell.angle_alpha   90.00
_cell.angle_beta   90.00
_cell.angle_gamma   90.00
#
_symmetry.space_group_name_H-M   'P 1'
#
loop_
_entity.id
_entity.type
_entity.pdbx_description
1 polymer ?
#
loop_
_entity_poly.entity_id
_entity_poly.type
_entity_poly.pdbx_seq_one_letter_code
_entity_poly.pdbx_strand_id
1 'polypeptide(L)'
;MNWQGITVGYALSGSHCTLPEIMPQIQRFVDAGANVVPVVSQSVLTTDTRFGASAHWQSELTRMTGNEIISTIVDAEPLGPSKRFDVMIIAPCTGNTTSKLANAMTDGPVLMAAKAQMRNGRPLVLAISTNDGLGLNAANIARLLVAKNIFFVPFGQDNPQQKPNSLVARMDLAIDTCEAALQGRQLQPMIIERFLYA
;
A
#
# COMPACT_ATOMS: atom_id res chain seq x y z
N MET A 1 -1.22 10.91 16.27
CA MET A 1 -1.67 9.72 17.04
C MET A 1 -0.49 9.03 17.73
N ASN A 2 -0.70 8.30 18.84
CA ASN A 2 0.31 7.37 19.36
C ASN A 2 0.15 6.03 18.63
N TRP A 3 1.20 5.56 17.95
CA TRP A 3 1.17 4.30 17.18
C TRP A 3 1.52 3.06 18.02
N GLN A 4 1.89 3.22 19.29
CA GLN A 4 2.11 2.09 20.19
C GLN A 4 0.86 1.22 20.30
N GLY A 5 1.06 -0.09 20.11
CA GLY A 5 -0.03 -1.08 20.12
C GLY A 5 -0.86 -1.14 18.84
N ILE A 6 -0.60 -0.27 17.86
CA ILE A 6 -1.25 -0.31 16.54
C ILE A 6 -0.45 -1.23 15.62
N THR A 7 -1.11 -2.23 15.04
CA THR A 7 -0.51 -3.12 14.05
C THR A 7 -0.88 -2.70 12.64
N VAL A 8 0.14 -2.42 11.82
CA VAL A 8 0.00 -1.96 10.43
C VAL A 8 0.42 -3.07 9.47
N GLY A 9 -0.51 -3.56 8.65
CA GLY A 9 -0.16 -4.39 7.50
C GLY A 9 0.38 -3.53 6.38
N TYR A 10 1.70 -3.56 6.11
CA TYR A 10 2.32 -2.75 5.07
C TYR A 10 2.58 -3.59 3.82
N ALA A 11 1.72 -3.43 2.82
CA ALA A 11 1.75 -4.22 1.61
C ALA A 11 2.51 -3.55 0.46
N LEU A 12 3.46 -4.28 -0.11
CA LEU A 12 4.27 -3.88 -1.24
C LEU A 12 3.76 -4.56 -2.51
N SER A 13 3.11 -3.78 -3.39
CA SER A 13 2.72 -4.23 -4.73
C SER A 13 3.62 -3.58 -5.78
N GLY A 14 4.17 -4.37 -6.71
CA GLY A 14 4.93 -3.84 -7.86
C GLY A 14 6.36 -4.35 -7.96
N SER A 15 7.25 -3.51 -8.51
CA SER A 15 8.63 -3.85 -8.85
C SER A 15 9.62 -3.20 -7.89
N HIS A 16 10.79 -3.84 -7.73
CA HIS A 16 11.87 -3.47 -6.82
C HIS A 16 12.38 -2.03 -7.00
N CYS A 17 12.27 -1.45 -8.19
CA CYS A 17 12.73 -0.09 -8.48
C CYS A 17 12.03 0.99 -7.62
N THR A 18 10.90 0.67 -6.98
CA THR A 18 10.16 1.60 -6.12
C THR A 18 10.51 1.45 -4.64
N LEU A 19 11.23 0.40 -4.23
CA LEU A 19 11.57 0.13 -2.83
C LEU A 19 12.41 1.25 -2.17
N PRO A 20 13.40 1.88 -2.83
CA PRO A 20 14.19 2.95 -2.20
C PRO A 20 13.35 4.13 -1.72
N GLU A 21 12.24 4.45 -2.38
CA GLU A 21 11.34 5.54 -1.99
C GLU A 21 10.39 5.13 -0.85
N ILE A 22 10.11 3.83 -0.74
CA ILE A 22 9.10 3.29 0.17
C ILE A 22 9.69 2.88 1.51
N MET A 23 10.92 2.33 1.54
CA MET A 23 11.59 1.90 2.76
C MET A 23 11.66 3.01 3.83
N PRO A 24 12.00 4.28 3.50
CA PRO A 24 11.94 5.38 4.46
C PRO A 24 10.53 5.62 5.03
N GLN A 25 9.48 5.40 4.24
CA GLN A 25 8.11 5.55 4.73
C GLN A 25 7.74 4.44 5.70
N ILE A 26 8.16 3.20 5.45
CA ILE A 26 7.98 2.09 6.38
C ILE A 26 8.71 2.39 7.70
N GLN A 27 9.95 2.88 7.64
CA GLN A 27 10.73 3.26 8.82
C GLN A 27 9.99 4.32 9.66
N ARG A 28 9.33 5.30 9.03
CA ARG A 28 8.53 6.30 9.76
C ARG A 28 7.39 5.69 10.58
N PHE A 29 6.76 4.62 10.12
CA PHE A 29 5.76 3.89 10.93
C PHE A 29 6.42 3.20 12.14
N VAL A 30 7.56 2.55 11.92
CA VAL A 30 8.32 1.89 12.99
C VAL A 30 8.78 2.91 14.04
N ASP A 31 9.37 4.03 13.61
CA ASP A 31 9.84 5.12 14.48
C ASP A 31 8.71 5.77 15.28
N ALA A 32 7.51 5.82 14.70
CA ALA A 32 6.31 6.30 15.40
C ALA A 32 5.80 5.32 16.47
N GLY A 33 6.31 4.08 16.49
CA GLY A 33 5.98 3.04 17.46
C GLY A 33 4.97 2.00 16.96
N ALA A 34 4.65 1.97 15.66
CA ALA A 34 3.75 0.99 15.08
C ALA A 34 4.41 -0.40 14.99
N ASN A 35 3.62 -1.46 15.24
CA ASN A 35 4.03 -2.81 14.87
C ASN A 35 3.77 -3.03 13.37
N VAL A 36 4.81 -2.94 12.55
CA VAL A 36 4.66 -3.06 11.09
C VAL A 36 4.84 -4.50 10.63
N VAL A 37 3.85 -5.06 9.94
CA VAL A 37 3.91 -6.41 9.36
C VAL A 37 3.97 -6.31 7.84
N PRO A 38 5.10 -6.69 7.22
CA PRO A 38 5.24 -6.61 5.77
C PRO A 38 4.45 -7.70 5.04
N VAL A 39 3.72 -7.29 3.99
CA VAL A 39 3.03 -8.20 3.05
C VAL A 39 3.56 -7.95 1.65
N VAL A 40 4.12 -8.95 1.00
CA VAL A 40 4.92 -8.73 -0.21
C VAL A 40 4.37 -9.55 -1.37
N SER A 41 4.15 -8.90 -2.51
CA SER A 41 3.76 -9.59 -3.74
C SER A 41 4.93 -10.38 -4.33
N GLN A 42 4.63 -11.48 -5.04
CA GLN A 42 5.64 -12.36 -5.62
C GLN A 42 6.63 -11.62 -6.56
N SER A 43 6.19 -10.56 -7.25
CA SER A 43 7.05 -9.76 -8.11
C SER A 43 8.18 -9.04 -7.37
N VAL A 44 8.00 -8.79 -6.07
CA VAL A 44 9.01 -8.18 -5.17
C VAL A 44 9.92 -9.25 -4.55
N LEU A 45 9.62 -10.55 -4.71
CA LEU A 45 10.42 -11.65 -4.14
C LEU A 45 11.36 -12.31 -5.16
N THR A 46 11.03 -12.26 -6.45
CA THR A 46 11.66 -13.12 -7.47
C THR A 46 12.46 -12.37 -8.53
N THR A 47 12.40 -11.04 -8.56
CA THR A 47 13.03 -10.25 -9.62
C THR A 47 14.31 -9.58 -9.11
N ASP A 48 15.47 -10.19 -9.31
CA ASP A 48 16.73 -9.47 -9.13
C ASP A 48 16.80 -8.32 -10.14
N THR A 49 17.04 -7.11 -9.65
CA THR A 49 17.14 -5.92 -10.51
C THR A 49 18.50 -5.28 -10.34
N ARG A 50 18.83 -4.36 -11.25
CA ARG A 50 20.01 -3.48 -11.14
C ARG A 50 20.08 -2.68 -9.82
N PHE A 51 19.00 -2.65 -9.03
CA PHE A 51 18.87 -1.91 -7.78
C PHE A 51 19.08 -2.77 -6.53
N GLY A 52 19.40 -4.06 -6.68
CA GLY A 52 19.72 -4.96 -5.57
C GLY A 52 19.12 -6.35 -5.76
N ALA A 53 19.72 -7.33 -5.07
CA ALA A 53 19.20 -8.69 -5.00
C ALA A 53 17.93 -8.71 -4.14
N SER A 54 16.91 -9.48 -4.53
CA SER A 54 15.64 -9.54 -3.76
C SER A 54 15.87 -9.97 -2.30
N ALA A 55 16.85 -10.84 -2.06
CA ALA A 55 17.25 -11.28 -0.73
C ALA A 55 17.73 -10.13 0.19
N HIS A 56 18.38 -9.09 -0.38
CA HIS A 56 18.82 -7.93 0.39
C HIS A 56 17.64 -7.15 0.94
N TRP A 57 16.67 -6.82 0.07
CA TRP A 57 15.47 -6.07 0.45
C TRP A 57 14.60 -6.84 1.45
N GLN A 58 14.47 -8.15 1.28
CA GLN A 58 13.73 -8.99 2.23
C GLN A 58 14.39 -9.00 3.62
N SER A 59 15.73 -9.09 3.65
CA SER A 59 16.49 -9.06 4.90
C SER A 59 16.38 -7.71 5.59
N GLU A 60 16.48 -6.62 4.82
CA GLU A 60 16.34 -5.27 5.35
C GLU A 60 14.93 -5.00 5.88
N LEU A 61 13.90 -5.42 5.14
CA LEU A 61 12.51 -5.25 5.53
C LEU A 61 12.21 -6.02 6.82
N THR A 62 12.61 -7.29 6.91
CA THR A 62 12.46 -8.10 8.13
C THR A 62 13.21 -7.50 9.31
N ARG A 63 14.45 -7.03 9.10
CA ARG A 63 15.27 -6.41 10.16
C ARG A 63 14.65 -5.10 10.66
N MET A 64 14.15 -4.27 9.74
CA MET A 64 13.56 -2.97 10.06
C MET A 64 12.24 -3.11 10.81
N THR A 65 11.38 -4.05 10.39
CA THR A 65 10.05 -4.22 10.97
C THR A 65 10.03 -5.18 12.16
N GLY A 66 11.07 -6.00 12.33
CA GLY A 66 11.11 -7.07 13.32
C GLY A 66 10.09 -8.19 13.07
N ASN A 67 9.47 -8.24 11.89
CA ASN A 67 8.39 -9.17 11.55
C ASN A 67 8.74 -9.96 10.28
N GLU A 68 8.34 -11.24 10.26
CA GLU A 68 8.42 -12.07 9.06
C GLU A 68 7.51 -11.55 7.94
N ILE A 69 7.95 -11.76 6.70
CA ILE A 69 7.25 -11.33 5.50
C ILE A 69 6.13 -12.31 5.14
N ILE A 70 4.91 -11.79 5.03
CA ILE A 70 3.78 -12.54 4.46
C ILE A 70 3.90 -12.51 2.95
N SER A 71 4.23 -13.65 2.35
CA SER A 71 4.61 -13.76 0.92
C SER A 71 3.72 -14.70 0.11
N THR A 72 2.88 -15.50 0.77
CA THR A 72 1.97 -16.43 0.11
C THR A 72 0.51 -16.15 0.46
N ILE A 73 -0.40 -16.67 -0.37
CA ILE A 73 -1.84 -16.61 -0.07
C ILE A 73 -2.16 -17.36 1.23
N VAL A 74 -1.47 -18.48 1.47
CA VAL A 74 -1.67 -19.31 2.67
C VAL A 74 -1.32 -18.53 3.93
N ASP A 75 -0.21 -17.78 3.93
CA ASP A 75 0.19 -16.97 5.08
C ASP A 75 -0.72 -15.75 5.32
N ALA A 76 -1.37 -15.26 4.26
CA ALA A 76 -2.28 -14.12 4.32
C ALA A 76 -3.70 -14.49 4.79
N GLU A 77 -4.14 -15.74 4.60
CA GLU A 77 -5.50 -16.19 4.94
C GLU A 77 -5.83 -16.06 6.45
N PRO A 78 -4.91 -16.41 7.39
CA PRO A 78 -5.12 -16.26 8.82
C PRO A 78 -5.35 -14.81 9.30
N LEU A 79 -5.02 -13.80 8.49
CA LEU A 79 -5.24 -12.38 8.84
C LEU A 79 -6.73 -12.06 9.05
N GLY A 80 -7.62 -12.80 8.40
CA GLY A 80 -9.07 -12.60 8.51
C GLY A 80 -9.59 -13.01 9.89
N PRO A 81 -9.46 -14.28 10.30
CA PRO A 81 -9.89 -14.75 11.61
C PRO A 81 -9.15 -14.08 12.77
N SER A 82 -7.84 -13.88 12.66
CA SER A 82 -7.02 -13.30 13.74
C SER A 82 -7.24 -11.82 13.96
N LYS A 83 -7.75 -11.10 12.94
CA LYS A 83 -7.86 -9.63 12.96
C LYS A 83 -6.52 -9.00 13.35
N ARG A 84 -5.42 -9.43 12.73
CA ARG A 84 -4.06 -9.01 13.10
C ARG A 84 -3.80 -7.51 12.88
N PHE A 85 -4.34 -6.93 11.80
CA PHE A 85 -4.03 -5.54 11.42
C PHE A 85 -5.13 -4.58 11.83
N ASP A 86 -4.79 -3.50 12.53
CA ASP A 86 -5.74 -2.40 12.81
C ASP A 86 -5.99 -1.57 11.53
N VAL A 87 -4.94 -1.36 10.75
CA VAL A 87 -4.99 -0.75 9.41
C VAL A 87 -4.05 -1.50 8.47
N MET A 88 -4.45 -1.62 7.21
CA MET A 88 -3.59 -2.13 6.15
C MET A 88 -3.38 -1.04 5.11
N ILE A 89 -2.14 -0.87 4.64
CA ILE A 89 -1.80 0.02 3.53
C ILE A 89 -1.20 -0.79 2.38
N ILE A 90 -1.57 -0.47 1.14
CA ILE A 90 -0.89 -0.95 -0.07
C ILE A 90 -0.12 0.23 -0.68
N ALA A 91 1.20 0.22 -0.56
CA ALA A 91 2.07 1.31 -0.99
C ALA A 91 3.41 0.78 -1.53
N PRO A 92 3.68 0.84 -2.85
CA PRO A 92 2.80 1.39 -3.88
C PRO A 92 1.65 0.44 -4.19
N CYS A 93 0.51 0.99 -4.63
CA CYS A 93 -0.61 0.26 -5.20
C CYS A 93 -0.57 0.42 -6.73
N THR A 94 -0.02 -0.56 -7.43
CA THR A 94 0.13 -0.51 -8.90
C THR A 94 -1.21 -0.50 -9.62
N GLY A 95 -1.24 -0.13 -10.91
CA GLY A 95 -2.45 -0.22 -11.73
C GLY A 95 -3.02 -1.63 -11.82
N ASN A 96 -2.15 -2.65 -11.90
CA ASN A 96 -2.58 -4.05 -11.87
C ASN A 96 -3.25 -4.43 -10.54
N THR A 97 -2.63 -4.07 -9.42
CA THR A 97 -3.21 -4.32 -8.08
C THR A 97 -4.50 -3.55 -7.87
N THR A 98 -4.56 -2.29 -8.33
CA THR A 98 -5.77 -1.44 -8.30
C THR A 98 -6.90 -2.09 -9.07
N SER A 99 -6.64 -2.52 -10.31
CA SER A 99 -7.63 -3.20 -11.16
C SER A 99 -8.13 -4.49 -10.52
N LYS A 100 -7.22 -5.36 -10.05
CA LYS A 100 -7.57 -6.63 -9.41
C LYS A 100 -8.40 -6.42 -8.14
N LEU A 101 -7.99 -5.48 -7.28
CA LEU A 101 -8.71 -5.16 -6.05
C LEU A 101 -10.12 -4.62 -6.35
N ALA A 102 -10.26 -3.69 -7.30
CA ALA A 102 -11.55 -3.12 -7.71
C ALA A 102 -12.51 -4.15 -8.33
N ASN A 103 -11.98 -5.30 -8.79
CA ASN A 103 -12.73 -6.41 -9.37
C ASN A 103 -12.72 -7.66 -8.45
N ALA A 104 -12.40 -7.49 -7.17
CA ALA A 104 -12.45 -8.53 -6.13
C ALA A 104 -11.60 -9.78 -6.41
N MET A 105 -10.53 -9.66 -7.19
CA MET A 105 -9.56 -10.73 -7.40
C MET A 105 -8.63 -10.86 -6.18
N THR A 106 -8.29 -12.09 -5.80
CA THR A 106 -7.38 -12.39 -4.68
C THR A 106 -6.34 -13.46 -5.01
N ASP A 107 -5.61 -13.22 -6.10
CA ASP A 107 -4.64 -14.16 -6.68
C ASP A 107 -3.20 -13.96 -6.17
N GLY A 108 -3.04 -13.31 -5.01
CA GLY A 108 -1.73 -13.11 -4.38
C GLY A 108 -1.85 -12.66 -2.92
N PRO A 109 -0.73 -12.69 -2.17
CA PRO A 109 -0.68 -12.38 -0.73
C PRO A 109 -1.24 -11.00 -0.41
N VAL A 110 -0.87 -9.97 -1.19
CA VAL A 110 -1.34 -8.58 -0.99
C VAL A 110 -2.87 -8.48 -1.13
N LEU A 111 -3.45 -9.05 -2.18
CA LEU A 111 -4.89 -8.99 -2.41
C LEU A 111 -5.66 -9.88 -1.44
N MET A 112 -5.09 -11.03 -1.03
CA MET A 112 -5.67 -11.87 0.01
C MET A 112 -5.70 -11.14 1.36
N ALA A 113 -4.61 -10.50 1.76
CA ALA A 113 -4.54 -9.69 2.96
C ALA A 113 -5.54 -8.51 2.91
N ALA A 114 -5.68 -7.84 1.76
CA ALA A 114 -6.66 -6.77 1.58
C ALA A 114 -8.10 -7.28 1.75
N LYS A 115 -8.43 -8.44 1.16
CA LYS A 115 -9.74 -9.09 1.36
C LYS A 115 -9.96 -9.48 2.82
N ALA A 116 -8.97 -10.03 3.49
CA ALA A 116 -9.03 -10.38 4.91
C ALA A 116 -9.27 -9.14 5.79
N GLN A 117 -8.64 -8.01 5.47
CA GLN A 117 -8.87 -6.73 6.15
C GLN A 117 -10.32 -6.25 5.94
N MET A 118 -10.78 -6.23 4.70
CA MET A 118 -12.14 -5.79 4.34
C MET A 118 -13.22 -6.68 4.95
N ARG A 119 -12.99 -7.99 5.08
CA ARG A 119 -13.91 -8.94 5.76
C ARG A 119 -14.26 -8.48 7.17
N ASN A 120 -13.33 -7.83 7.87
CA ASN A 120 -13.51 -7.37 9.24
C ASN A 120 -14.01 -5.93 9.34
N GLY A 121 -14.33 -5.27 8.22
CA GLY A 121 -14.73 -3.87 8.20
C GLY A 121 -13.63 -2.91 8.65
N ARG A 122 -12.37 -3.34 8.58
CA ARG A 122 -11.22 -2.55 9.01
C ARG A 122 -10.63 -1.72 7.85
N PRO A 123 -9.98 -0.58 8.15
CA PRO A 123 -9.48 0.33 7.13
C PRO A 123 -8.42 -0.30 6.24
N LEU A 124 -8.58 -0.11 4.93
CA LEU A 124 -7.61 -0.37 3.89
C LEU A 124 -7.23 0.95 3.21
N VAL A 125 -5.94 1.28 3.22
CA VAL A 125 -5.38 2.51 2.65
C VAL A 125 -4.64 2.19 1.36
N LEU A 126 -4.86 2.96 0.31
CA LEU A 126 -4.25 2.76 -1.01
C LEU A 126 -3.37 3.96 -1.38
N ALA A 127 -2.09 3.70 -1.67
CA ALA A 127 -1.18 4.70 -2.25
C ALA A 127 -1.00 4.40 -3.74
N ILE A 128 -1.92 4.90 -4.57
CA ILE A 128 -1.96 4.61 -6.01
C ILE A 128 -0.67 5.06 -6.69
N SER A 129 -0.14 4.24 -7.59
CA SER A 129 1.02 4.56 -8.41
C SER A 129 0.91 3.85 -9.76
N THR A 130 0.34 4.53 -10.75
CA THR A 130 0.13 3.96 -12.08
C THR A 130 0.08 5.02 -13.17
N ASN A 131 0.58 4.70 -14.37
CA ASN A 131 0.64 5.62 -15.51
C ASN A 131 -0.65 5.67 -16.34
N ASP A 132 -1.62 4.80 -16.03
CA ASP A 132 -2.93 4.69 -16.70
C ASP A 132 -4.10 5.06 -15.77
N GLY A 133 -3.82 5.81 -14.70
CA GLY A 133 -4.75 6.17 -13.63
C GLY A 133 -5.92 7.03 -14.11
N LEU A 134 -5.70 7.96 -15.04
CA LEU A 134 -6.76 8.68 -15.75
C LEU A 134 -7.17 8.01 -17.07
N GLY A 135 -6.64 6.81 -17.34
CA GLY A 135 -6.98 5.96 -18.49
C GLY A 135 -7.89 4.81 -18.08
N LEU A 136 -7.54 3.57 -18.46
CA LEU A 136 -8.34 2.38 -18.17
C LEU A 136 -8.54 2.13 -16.66
N ASN A 137 -7.60 2.56 -15.82
CA ASN A 137 -7.73 2.40 -14.37
C ASN A 137 -8.61 3.47 -13.71
N ALA A 138 -9.06 4.51 -14.42
CA ALA A 138 -9.91 5.55 -13.85
C ALA A 138 -11.20 4.97 -13.26
N ALA A 139 -11.83 4.03 -13.98
CA ALA A 139 -13.04 3.35 -13.50
C ALA A 139 -12.77 2.48 -12.26
N ASN A 140 -11.60 1.85 -12.17
CA ASN A 140 -11.23 1.03 -11.01
C ASN A 140 -10.96 1.90 -9.78
N ILE A 141 -10.25 3.02 -9.95
CA ILE A 141 -10.03 4.01 -8.87
C ILE A 141 -11.38 4.55 -8.39
N ALA A 142 -12.27 4.95 -9.31
CA ALA A 142 -13.60 5.45 -8.98
C ALA A 142 -14.44 4.45 -8.17
N ARG A 143 -14.40 3.15 -8.52
CA ARG A 143 -15.09 2.09 -7.75
C ARG A 143 -14.54 1.98 -6.33
N LEU A 144 -13.23 2.07 -6.16
CA LEU A 144 -12.59 1.97 -4.85
C LEU A 144 -12.81 3.22 -4.00
N LEU A 145 -12.89 4.41 -4.60
CA LEU A 145 -13.16 5.69 -3.90
C LEU A 145 -14.49 5.70 -3.13
N VAL A 146 -15.51 5.00 -3.64
CA VAL A 146 -16.84 4.94 -3.02
C VAL A 146 -17.05 3.69 -2.15
N ALA A 147 -16.05 2.82 -2.06
CA ALA A 147 -16.14 1.58 -1.29
C ALA A 147 -15.97 1.86 0.21
N LYS A 148 -16.74 1.13 1.04
CA LYS A 148 -16.66 1.26 2.50
C LYS A 148 -15.28 0.84 3.00
N ASN A 149 -14.74 1.61 3.95
CA ASN A 149 -13.46 1.34 4.63
C ASN A 149 -12.23 1.32 3.72
N ILE A 150 -12.34 1.85 2.50
CA ILE A 150 -11.20 2.09 1.61
C ILE A 150 -10.88 3.58 1.64
N PHE A 151 -9.61 3.90 1.83
CA PHE A 151 -9.08 5.26 1.91
C PHE A 151 -7.88 5.40 0.98
N PHE A 152 -7.56 6.64 0.61
CA PHE A 152 -6.52 6.94 -0.35
C PHE A 152 -5.48 7.86 0.28
N VAL A 153 -4.21 7.52 0.12
CA VAL A 153 -3.14 8.49 0.36
C VAL A 153 -3.32 9.59 -0.68
N PRO A 154 -3.28 10.89 -0.31
CA PRO A 154 -3.49 11.97 -1.26
C PRO A 154 -2.63 11.82 -2.51
N PHE A 155 -3.23 11.99 -3.69
CA PHE A 155 -2.61 11.68 -4.97
C PHE A 155 -2.97 12.70 -6.05
N GLY A 156 -2.18 12.68 -7.12
CA GLY A 156 -2.38 13.54 -8.29
C GLY A 156 -1.44 13.15 -9.42
N GLN A 157 -1.44 13.94 -10.50
CA GLN A 157 -0.52 13.74 -11.61
C GLN A 157 0.91 14.09 -11.20
N ASP A 158 1.86 13.18 -11.45
CA ASP A 158 3.27 13.35 -11.09
C ASP A 158 4.12 13.98 -12.20
N ASN A 159 3.77 13.72 -13.47
CA ASN A 159 4.38 14.36 -14.63
C ASN A 159 3.33 14.56 -15.72
N PRO A 160 2.50 15.62 -15.64
CA PRO A 160 1.35 15.81 -16.52
C PRO A 160 1.71 15.90 -18.01
N GLN A 161 2.90 16.43 -18.34
CA GLN A 161 3.33 16.62 -19.73
C GLN A 161 3.80 15.33 -20.38
N GLN A 162 4.59 14.51 -19.67
CA GLN A 162 5.16 13.28 -20.24
C GLN A 162 4.26 12.06 -20.01
N LYS A 163 3.49 12.07 -18.93
CA LYS A 163 2.63 10.96 -18.50
C LYS A 163 1.23 11.49 -18.14
N PRO A 164 0.45 11.98 -19.12
CA PRO A 164 -0.81 12.68 -18.85
C PRO A 164 -1.83 11.85 -18.07
N ASN A 165 -1.82 10.53 -18.22
CA ASN A 165 -2.73 9.64 -17.48
C ASN A 165 -2.20 9.16 -16.13
N SER A 166 -0.98 9.56 -15.75
CA SER A 166 -0.33 9.04 -14.54
C SER A 166 -0.87 9.67 -13.28
N LEU A 167 -1.10 8.84 -12.27
CA LEU A 167 -1.49 9.23 -10.92
C LEU A 167 -0.58 8.54 -9.91
N VAL A 168 -0.01 9.33 -9.02
CA VAL A 168 0.90 8.86 -7.96
C VAL A 168 0.54 9.52 -6.63
N ALA A 169 0.53 8.73 -5.57
CA ALA A 169 0.34 9.20 -4.20
C ALA A 169 1.54 9.99 -3.67
N ARG A 170 1.27 10.90 -2.73
CA ARG A 170 2.30 11.54 -1.89
C ARG A 170 2.65 10.57 -0.76
N MET A 171 3.67 9.74 -0.97
CA MET A 171 4.02 8.63 -0.07
C MET A 171 4.35 9.11 1.35
N ASP A 172 4.82 10.35 1.51
CA ASP A 172 5.08 10.97 2.80
C ASP A 172 3.82 11.23 3.65
N LEU A 173 2.63 11.23 3.04
CA LEU A 173 1.34 11.35 3.73
C LEU A 173 0.72 9.98 4.08
N ALA A 174 1.43 8.87 3.86
CA ALA A 174 0.93 7.53 4.14
C ALA A 174 0.52 7.34 5.61
N ILE A 175 1.39 7.76 6.55
CA ILE A 175 1.13 7.62 7.98
C ILE A 175 -0.06 8.48 8.43
N ASP A 176 -0.15 9.73 7.96
CA ASP A 176 -1.25 10.64 8.26
C ASP A 176 -2.58 10.12 7.71
N THR A 177 -2.53 9.47 6.54
CA THR A 177 -3.70 8.84 5.92
C THR A 177 -4.16 7.62 6.72
N CYS A 178 -3.23 6.78 7.18
CA CYS A 178 -3.56 5.65 8.04
C CYS A 178 -4.13 6.11 9.40
N GLU A 179 -3.60 7.19 9.99
CA GLU A 179 -4.16 7.81 11.20
C GLU A 179 -5.61 8.30 10.98
N ALA A 180 -5.88 8.94 9.84
CA ALA A 180 -7.23 9.35 9.46
C ALA A 180 -8.16 8.13 9.26
N ALA A 181 -7.68 7.11 8.57
CA ALA A 181 -8.44 5.90 8.26
C ALA A 181 -8.83 5.11 9.52
N LEU A 182 -7.96 5.06 10.53
CA LEU A 182 -8.25 4.47 11.85
C LEU A 182 -9.39 5.21 12.58
N GLN A 183 -9.62 6.48 12.26
CA GLN A 183 -10.73 7.30 12.75
C GLN A 183 -11.95 7.25 11.82
N GLY A 184 -11.95 6.38 10.81
CA GLY A 184 -13.05 6.22 9.86
C GLY A 184 -13.19 7.39 8.87
N ARG A 185 -12.15 8.21 8.69
CA ARG A 185 -12.18 9.40 7.84
C ARG A 185 -11.08 9.38 6.78
N GLN A 186 -11.41 9.92 5.61
CA GLN A 186 -10.44 10.17 4.56
C GLN A 186 -9.60 11.40 4.89
N LEU A 187 -8.28 11.32 4.73
CA LEU A 187 -7.40 12.49 4.81
C LEU A 187 -7.71 13.47 3.67
N GLN A 188 -7.81 14.75 3.99
CA GLN A 188 -8.09 15.82 3.03
C GLN A 188 -6.97 16.88 3.06
N PRO A 189 -6.67 17.53 1.92
CA PRO A 189 -7.23 17.27 0.58
C PRO A 189 -6.73 15.94 0.01
N MET A 190 -7.63 15.13 -0.56
CA MET A 190 -7.28 13.86 -1.20
C MET A 190 -6.67 14.07 -2.60
N ILE A 191 -7.19 15.02 -3.37
CA ILE A 191 -6.68 15.34 -4.71
C ILE A 191 -5.71 16.52 -4.59
N ILE A 192 -4.49 16.34 -5.08
CA ILE A 192 -3.40 17.31 -4.95
C ILE A 192 -2.67 17.51 -6.28
N GLU A 193 -1.91 18.60 -6.38
CA GLU A 193 -0.93 18.82 -7.45
C GLU A 193 0.36 18.05 -7.13
N ARG A 194 0.34 16.73 -7.37
CA ARG A 194 1.46 15.83 -6.99
C ARG A 194 2.79 16.25 -7.60
N PHE A 195 2.80 16.81 -8.81
CA PHE A 195 4.01 17.29 -9.50
C PHE A 195 4.75 18.43 -8.76
N LEU A 196 4.14 19.09 -7.77
CA LEU A 196 4.82 20.08 -6.91
C LEU A 196 5.70 19.45 -5.81
N TYR A 197 5.62 18.12 -5.64
CA TYR A 197 6.30 17.36 -4.58
C TYR A 197 7.15 16.21 -5.13
N ALA A 198 7.47 16.25 -6.43
CA ALA A 198 8.17 15.20 -7.16
C ALA A 198 9.68 15.36 -7.09
#